data_AF-A0A9D9FB72-F1
#
_entry.id   AF-A0A9D9FB72-F1
#
_cell.length_a   1.000
_cell.length_b   1.000
_cell.length_c   1.000
_cell.angle_alpha   90.00
_cell.angle_beta   90.00
_cell.angle_gamma   90.00
#
_symmetry.space_group_name_H-M   'P 1'
#
loop_
_entity.id
_entity.type
_entity.pdbx_description
1 polymer ?
#
loop_
_entity_poly.entity_id
_entity_poly.type
_entity_poly.pdbx_seq_one_letter_code
_entity_poly.pdbx_strand_id
1 'polypeptide(L)'
;MAEKLTGPPGVDASGTDGFQVKGPPPDELPQEVIPPYAANPIVDAARGLTADSNRALGGLASGKLITAVLELAHQDKQEAKDELKAVYRCVDKLRDEVSRLERENSVLIEINFQWKKLTHVRNFLNTAGVVIAGFGIDEIAGEISGLAVALIVVGIVMLGFAWFWKTERSSNDS
;
A
#
# COMPACT_ATOMS: atom_id res chain seq x y z
N MET A 1 11.07 -29.07 -61.39
CA MET A 1 11.70 -28.84 -60.08
C MET A 1 10.58 -28.37 -59.17
N ALA A 2 9.90 -29.31 -58.50
CA ALA A 2 10.18 -29.73 -57.11
C ALA A 2 9.86 -28.57 -56.15
N GLU A 3 9.04 -28.66 -55.10
CA GLU A 3 8.34 -29.73 -54.40
C GLU A 3 7.46 -28.98 -53.37
N LYS A 4 6.13 -29.08 -53.44
CA LYS A 4 5.27 -29.90 -52.57
C LYS A 4 5.26 -29.52 -51.07
N LEU A 5 4.02 -29.33 -50.59
CA LEU A 5 3.48 -29.54 -49.24
C LEU A 5 3.67 -28.39 -48.24
N THR A 6 2.63 -27.60 -47.92
CA THR A 6 1.49 -27.92 -47.02
C THR A 6 1.89 -28.73 -45.79
N GLY A 7 1.76 -28.12 -44.61
CA GLY A 7 1.59 -28.88 -43.38
C GLY A 7 1.70 -28.01 -42.12
N PRO A 8 0.63 -27.87 -41.32
CA PRO A 8 0.74 -27.88 -39.86
C PRO A 8 0.95 -29.35 -39.42
N PRO A 9 1.60 -29.66 -38.27
CA PRO A 9 1.08 -29.35 -36.94
C PRO A 9 2.21 -28.96 -35.95
N GLY A 10 1.91 -28.46 -34.75
CA GLY A 10 1.69 -29.36 -33.63
C GLY A 10 2.87 -29.25 -32.65
N VAL A 11 2.51 -29.09 -31.39
CA VAL A 11 3.39 -28.91 -30.24
C VAL A 11 4.24 -30.17 -29.99
N ASP A 12 5.34 -29.98 -29.26
CA ASP A 12 6.08 -30.97 -28.46
C ASP A 12 7.13 -31.83 -29.16
N ALA A 13 8.41 -31.52 -28.92
CA ALA A 13 9.21 -32.28 -27.94
C ALA A 13 10.69 -31.87 -28.00
N SER A 14 11.15 -31.29 -26.89
CA SER A 14 12.45 -31.58 -26.26
C SER A 14 13.74 -31.38 -27.08
N GLY A 15 14.48 -30.33 -26.72
CA GLY A 15 15.95 -30.41 -26.65
C GLY A 15 16.74 -29.70 -27.75
N THR A 16 16.37 -28.45 -28.07
CA THR A 16 17.12 -27.54 -28.95
C THR A 16 18.56 -27.30 -28.48
N ASP A 17 19.49 -27.93 -29.19
CA ASP A 17 20.42 -27.26 -30.12
C ASP A 17 21.07 -25.94 -29.68
N GLY A 18 22.35 -26.03 -29.32
CA GLY A 18 23.39 -25.37 -30.10
C GLY A 18 23.59 -23.85 -29.97
N PHE A 19 23.17 -23.18 -28.89
CA PHE A 19 23.60 -21.80 -28.65
C PHE A 19 24.99 -21.72 -28.02
N GLN A 20 26.02 -21.50 -28.86
CA GLN A 20 27.33 -21.05 -28.43
C GLN A 20 27.23 -19.61 -27.89
N VAL A 21 27.29 -19.47 -26.57
CA VAL A 21 27.46 -18.16 -25.93
C VAL A 21 28.93 -17.77 -26.03
N LYS A 22 29.19 -16.69 -26.77
CA LYS A 22 30.48 -16.00 -26.91
C LYS A 22 31.10 -15.76 -25.53
N GLY A 23 32.28 -16.36 -25.30
CA GLY A 23 33.02 -16.19 -24.05
C GLY A 23 33.32 -14.72 -23.74
N PRO A 24 33.35 -14.33 -22.45
CA PRO A 24 33.64 -12.97 -22.03
C PRO A 24 35.11 -12.58 -22.35
N PRO A 25 35.42 -11.28 -22.50
CA PRO A 25 36.76 -10.77 -22.81
C PRO A 25 37.79 -11.10 -21.70
N PRO A 26 39.10 -11.20 -22.04
CA PRO A 26 40.11 -11.85 -21.19
C PRO A 26 40.64 -11.00 -20.01
N ASP A 27 39.92 -9.98 -19.55
CA ASP A 27 40.34 -9.14 -18.41
C ASP A 27 39.42 -9.24 -17.18
N GLU A 28 38.44 -10.15 -17.19
CA GLU A 28 37.68 -10.49 -15.99
C GLU A 28 38.18 -11.83 -15.46
N LEU A 29 39.17 -11.76 -14.56
CA LEU A 29 39.47 -12.84 -13.62
C LEU A 29 38.14 -13.39 -13.09
N PRO A 30 37.99 -14.73 -12.95
CA PRO A 30 36.80 -15.28 -12.31
C PRO A 30 36.67 -14.58 -10.96
N GLN A 31 35.60 -13.79 -10.79
CA GLN A 31 35.18 -13.38 -9.47
C GLN A 31 35.03 -14.68 -8.70
N GLU A 32 36.02 -14.94 -7.84
CA GLU A 32 35.96 -15.98 -6.84
C GLU A 32 34.65 -15.71 -6.12
N VAL A 33 33.64 -16.53 -6.41
CA VAL A 33 32.39 -16.54 -5.66
C VAL A 33 32.82 -17.06 -4.30
N ILE A 34 33.26 -16.13 -3.46
CA ILE A 34 33.53 -16.35 -2.07
C ILE A 34 32.17 -16.79 -1.52
N PRO A 35 31.99 -18.09 -1.16
CA PRO A 35 30.75 -18.49 -0.51
C PRO A 35 30.58 -17.58 0.72
N PRO A 36 29.35 -17.19 1.10
CA PRO A 36 29.11 -16.27 2.23
C PRO A 36 29.63 -16.79 3.59
N TYR A 37 30.32 -17.92 3.59
CA TYR A 37 30.99 -18.57 4.72
C TYR A 37 32.53 -18.52 4.66
N ALA A 38 33.16 -17.89 3.66
CA ALA A 38 34.62 -17.96 3.51
C ALA A 38 35.40 -17.11 4.52
N ALA A 39 34.74 -16.17 5.20
CA ALA A 39 35.33 -15.39 6.28
C ALA A 39 34.75 -15.83 7.63
N ASN A 40 34.64 -17.14 7.87
CA ASN A 40 34.24 -17.63 9.18
C ASN A 40 35.51 -17.72 10.04
N PRO A 41 35.74 -16.79 10.98
CA PRO A 41 37.01 -16.69 11.74
C PRO A 41 37.31 -17.98 12.53
N ILE A 42 36.29 -18.81 12.76
CA ILE A 42 36.38 -20.12 13.39
C ILE A 42 37.11 -21.12 12.48
N VAL A 43 36.88 -21.09 11.17
CA VAL A 43 37.54 -21.97 10.20
C VAL A 43 39.01 -21.57 10.02
N ASP A 44 39.31 -20.28 10.00
CA ASP A 44 40.68 -19.77 9.91
C ASP A 44 41.48 -20.00 11.21
N ALA A 45 40.83 -19.80 12.37
CA ALA A 45 41.42 -20.15 13.66
C ALA A 45 41.66 -21.66 13.79
N ALA A 46 40.72 -22.49 13.32
CA ALA A 46 40.88 -23.95 13.31
C ALA A 46 42.02 -24.39 12.38
N ARG A 47 42.12 -23.79 11.17
CA ARG A 47 43.22 -24.06 10.23
C ARG A 47 44.58 -23.67 10.81
N GLY A 48 44.68 -22.48 11.43
CA GLY A 48 45.90 -22.03 12.11
C GLY A 48 46.30 -22.94 13.28
N LEU A 49 45.33 -23.44 14.05
CA LEU A 49 45.56 -24.38 15.16
C LEU A 49 45.96 -25.79 14.69
N THR A 50 45.49 -26.24 13.53
CA THR A 50 45.88 -27.54 12.96
C THR A 50 47.24 -27.52 12.26
N ALA A 51 47.68 -26.37 11.77
CA ALA A 51 48.99 -26.21 11.13
C ALA A 51 50.16 -26.27 12.15
N ASP A 52 49.91 -25.90 13.41
CA ASP A 52 50.91 -25.84 14.48
C ASP A 52 50.71 -27.00 15.49
N SER A 53 50.91 -28.23 15.03
CA SER A 53 50.59 -29.43 15.80
C SER A 53 51.69 -29.84 16.79
N ASN A 54 51.52 -29.48 18.06
CA ASN A 54 52.13 -30.18 19.20
C ASN A 54 51.00 -30.89 19.98
N ARG A 55 51.11 -32.20 20.18
CA ARG A 55 50.02 -33.12 20.60
C ARG A 55 49.34 -32.80 21.94
N ALA A 56 49.91 -31.88 22.74
CA ALA A 56 49.34 -31.36 23.99
C ALA A 56 48.36 -30.18 23.80
N LEU A 57 48.38 -29.51 22.64
CA LEU A 57 47.55 -28.34 22.33
C LEU A 57 46.14 -28.70 21.82
N GLY A 58 45.91 -29.94 21.35
CA GLY A 58 44.64 -30.34 20.74
C GLY A 58 43.41 -30.24 21.65
N GLY A 59 43.58 -30.47 22.96
CA GLY A 59 42.49 -30.32 23.95
C GLY A 59 42.20 -28.85 24.31
N LEU A 60 43.22 -28.00 24.33
CA LEU A 60 43.07 -26.55 24.54
C LEU A 60 42.51 -25.86 23.28
N ALA A 61 42.89 -26.33 22.10
CA ALA A 61 42.43 -25.84 20.82
C ALA A 61 40.94 -26.13 20.59
N SER A 62 40.50 -27.38 20.81
CA SER A 62 39.09 -27.75 20.69
C SER A 62 38.21 -27.05 21.73
N GLY A 63 38.71 -26.88 22.97
CA GLY A 63 38.04 -26.10 24.00
C GLY A 63 37.82 -24.64 23.58
N LYS A 64 38.86 -23.99 23.04
CA LYS A 64 38.77 -22.61 22.52
C LYS A 64 37.82 -22.48 21.33
N LEU A 65 37.80 -23.46 20.44
CA LEU A 65 36.86 -23.48 19.31
C LEU A 65 35.43 -23.65 19.79
N ILE A 66 35.16 -24.53 20.76
CA ILE A 66 33.83 -24.71 21.34
C ILE A 66 33.38 -23.43 22.05
N THR A 67 34.24 -22.77 22.81
CA THR A 67 33.90 -21.50 23.45
C THR A 67 33.66 -20.39 22.42
N ALA A 68 34.46 -20.33 21.34
CA ALA A 68 34.27 -19.35 20.27
C ALA A 68 32.96 -19.57 19.50
N VAL A 69 32.60 -20.82 19.21
CA VAL A 69 31.29 -21.17 18.59
C VAL A 69 30.14 -20.81 19.53
N LEU A 70 30.28 -21.08 20.83
CA LEU A 70 29.25 -20.75 21.82
C LEU A 70 29.08 -19.23 21.98
N GLU A 71 30.19 -18.48 21.97
CA GLU A 71 30.18 -17.03 22.03
C GLU A 71 29.57 -16.41 20.77
N LEU A 72 29.91 -16.92 19.59
CA LEU A 72 29.26 -16.52 18.33
C LEU A 72 27.76 -16.82 18.34
N ALA A 73 27.36 -18.03 18.73
CA ALA A 73 25.94 -18.38 18.85
C ALA A 73 25.19 -17.53 19.89
N HIS A 74 25.89 -17.08 20.93
CA HIS A 74 25.34 -16.15 21.92
C HIS A 74 25.16 -14.74 21.33
N GLN A 75 26.12 -14.27 20.54
CA GLN A 75 26.04 -13.00 19.82
C GLN A 75 24.90 -13.02 18.80
N ASP A 76 24.81 -14.05 17.95
CA ASP A 76 23.73 -14.21 16.97
C ASP A 76 22.36 -14.24 17.64
N LYS A 77 22.24 -14.93 18.78
CA LYS A 77 21.00 -14.96 19.56
C LYS A 77 20.62 -13.59 20.10
N GLN A 78 21.61 -12.80 20.50
CA GLN A 78 21.38 -11.46 21.04
C GLN A 78 21.01 -10.48 19.92
N GLU A 79 21.68 -10.56 18.78
CA GLU A 79 21.37 -9.79 17.58
C GLU A 79 19.96 -10.10 17.09
N ALA A 80 19.60 -11.38 16.94
CA ALA A 80 18.26 -11.79 16.55
C ALA A 80 17.18 -11.30 17.53
N LYS A 81 17.48 -11.24 18.85
CA LYS A 81 16.55 -10.67 19.84
C LYS A 81 16.37 -9.17 19.66
N ASP A 82 17.43 -8.45 19.33
CA ASP A 82 17.36 -7.00 19.17
C ASP A 82 16.70 -6.61 17.85
N GLU A 83 16.91 -7.38 16.78
CA GLU A 83 16.13 -7.29 15.54
C GLU A 83 14.64 -7.57 15.80
N LEU A 84 14.32 -8.63 16.54
CA LEU A 84 12.93 -8.97 16.88
C LEU A 84 12.26 -7.82 17.66
N LYS A 85 12.95 -7.22 18.62
CA LYS A 85 12.45 -6.03 19.34
C LYS A 85 12.29 -4.83 18.42
N ALA A 86 13.15 -4.64 17.42
CA ALA A 86 13.02 -3.57 16.45
C ALA A 86 11.77 -3.77 15.58
N VAL A 87 11.54 -5.00 15.12
CA VAL A 87 10.34 -5.38 14.36
C VAL A 87 9.08 -5.17 15.20
N TYR A 88 9.04 -5.63 16.45
CA TYR A 88 7.88 -5.39 17.32
C TYR A 88 7.58 -3.90 17.50
N ARG A 89 8.60 -3.07 17.72
CA ARG A 89 8.43 -1.61 17.80
C ARG A 89 7.91 -1.00 16.49
N CYS A 90 8.31 -1.54 15.34
CA CYS A 90 7.80 -1.12 14.04
C CYS A 90 6.32 -1.50 13.88
N VAL A 91 5.96 -2.73 14.23
CA VAL A 91 4.58 -3.23 14.20
C VAL A 91 3.67 -2.39 15.10
N ASP A 92 4.10 -2.09 16.32
CA ASP A 92 3.32 -1.25 17.25
C ASP A 92 3.10 0.16 16.69
N LYS A 93 4.14 0.79 16.12
CA LYS A 93 4.01 2.09 15.48
C LYS A 93 3.03 2.07 14.29
N LEU A 94 3.15 1.07 13.42
CA LEU A 94 2.23 0.93 12.27
C LEU A 94 0.80 0.72 12.75
N ARG A 95 0.60 -0.09 13.80
CA ARG A 95 -0.71 -0.32 14.38
C ARG A 95 -1.32 0.96 14.95
N ASP A 96 -0.52 1.78 15.62
CA ASP A 96 -0.96 3.08 16.13
C ASP A 96 -1.31 4.05 15.00
N GLU A 97 -0.52 4.05 13.92
CA GLU A 97 -0.76 4.91 12.75
C GLU A 97 -2.02 4.50 11.98
N VAL A 98 -2.23 3.19 11.78
CA VAL A 98 -3.48 2.67 11.21
C VAL A 98 -4.66 3.06 12.09
N SER A 99 -4.54 2.90 13.42
CA SER A 99 -5.61 3.28 14.35
C SER A 99 -5.90 4.79 14.32
N ARG A 100 -4.88 5.63 14.11
CA ARG A 100 -5.05 7.09 13.94
C ARG A 100 -5.78 7.39 12.63
N LEU A 101 -5.34 6.80 11.52
CA LEU A 101 -5.94 7.02 10.21
C LEU A 101 -7.39 6.52 10.14
N GLU A 102 -7.70 5.38 10.77
CA GLU A 102 -9.08 4.89 10.86
C GLU A 102 -9.98 5.86 11.64
N ARG A 103 -9.49 6.45 12.72
CA ARG A 103 -10.23 7.48 13.48
C ARG A 103 -10.47 8.71 12.61
N GLU A 104 -9.44 9.23 11.94
CA GLU A 104 -9.58 10.38 11.04
C GLU A 104 -10.58 10.10 9.91
N ASN A 105 -10.50 8.91 9.30
CA ASN A 105 -11.44 8.49 8.26
C ASN A 105 -12.87 8.38 8.80
N SER A 106 -13.06 7.81 10.01
CA SER A 106 -14.38 7.73 10.64
C SER A 106 -15.00 9.11 10.89
N VAL A 107 -14.19 10.09 11.29
CA VAL A 107 -14.62 11.49 11.46
C VAL A 107 -15.01 12.10 10.12
N LEU A 108 -14.22 11.89 9.06
CA LEU A 108 -14.54 12.37 7.72
C LEU A 108 -15.82 11.74 7.15
N ILE A 109 -16.03 10.45 7.39
CA ILE A 109 -17.25 9.74 6.99
C ILE A 109 -18.46 10.34 7.71
N GLU A 110 -18.36 10.59 9.02
CA GLU A 110 -19.44 11.21 9.79
C GLU A 110 -19.74 12.63 9.29
N ILE A 111 -18.70 13.43 9.04
CA ILE A 111 -18.87 14.76 8.44
C ILE A 111 -19.57 14.66 7.08
N ASN A 112 -19.12 13.77 6.20
CA ASN A 112 -19.74 13.56 4.89
C ASN A 112 -21.21 13.13 5.02
N PHE A 113 -21.51 12.26 5.98
CA PHE A 113 -22.87 11.83 6.28
C PHE A 113 -23.76 12.99 6.75
N GLN A 114 -23.24 13.88 7.61
CA GLN A 114 -23.95 15.10 8.01
C GLN A 114 -24.18 16.05 6.82
N TRP A 115 -23.20 16.19 5.91
CA TRP A 115 -23.40 16.93 4.66
C TRP A 115 -24.43 16.29 3.72
N LYS A 116 -24.51 14.96 3.68
CA LYS A 116 -25.58 14.26 2.93
C LYS A 116 -26.96 14.57 3.53
N LYS A 117 -27.09 14.68 4.86
CA LYS A 117 -28.35 15.13 5.49
C LYS A 117 -28.78 16.53 5.02
N LEU A 118 -27.84 17.46 4.81
CA LEU A 118 -28.15 18.78 4.25
C LEU A 118 -28.71 18.71 2.81
N THR A 119 -28.37 17.66 2.05
CA THR A 119 -28.93 17.46 0.71
C THR A 119 -30.44 17.14 0.77
N HIS A 120 -30.91 16.47 1.82
CA HIS A 120 -32.35 16.24 2.03
C HIS A 120 -33.08 17.55 2.37
N VAL A 121 -32.45 18.45 3.13
CA VAL A 121 -33.01 19.77 3.43
C VAL A 121 -33.25 20.57 2.14
N ARG A 122 -32.34 20.49 1.17
CA ARG A 122 -32.53 21.12 -0.15
C ARG A 122 -33.75 20.58 -0.88
N ASN A 123 -33.88 19.26 -0.96
CA ASN A 123 -35.01 18.65 -1.65
C ASN A 123 -36.33 19.04 -0.95
N PHE A 124 -36.34 19.08 0.38
CA PHE A 124 -37.47 19.59 1.16
C PHE A 124 -37.80 21.06 0.85
N LEU A 125 -36.79 21.94 0.81
CA LEU A 125 -36.98 23.37 0.49
C LEU A 125 -37.55 23.57 -0.92
N ASN A 126 -37.05 22.81 -1.90
CA ASN A 126 -37.56 22.86 -3.27
C ASN A 126 -39.01 22.40 -3.35
N THR A 127 -39.35 21.28 -2.71
CA THR A 127 -40.73 20.78 -2.69
C THR A 127 -41.66 21.77 -2.00
N ALA A 128 -41.26 22.31 -0.84
CA ALA A 128 -42.05 23.32 -0.13
C ALA A 128 -42.25 24.59 -0.96
N GLY A 129 -41.18 25.08 -1.62
CA GLY A 129 -41.25 26.27 -2.48
C GLY A 129 -42.17 26.10 -3.68
N VAL A 130 -42.12 24.94 -4.37
CA VAL A 130 -43.01 24.64 -5.49
C VAL A 130 -44.47 24.55 -5.04
N VAL A 131 -44.73 23.90 -3.91
CA VAL A 131 -46.10 23.77 -3.37
C VAL A 131 -46.68 25.13 -3.02
N ILE A 132 -45.93 25.98 -2.30
CA ILE A 132 -46.37 27.33 -1.92
C ILE A 132 -46.61 28.20 -3.16
N ALA A 133 -45.70 28.17 -4.14
CA ALA A 133 -45.87 28.90 -5.38
C ALA A 133 -47.09 28.43 -6.17
N GLY A 134 -47.34 27.11 -6.21
CA GLY A 134 -48.51 26.50 -6.85
C GLY A 134 -49.83 26.99 -6.26
N PHE A 135 -49.95 27.00 -4.93
CA PHE A 135 -51.12 27.56 -4.24
C PHE A 135 -51.35 29.04 -4.57
N GLY A 136 -50.28 29.83 -4.66
CA GLY A 136 -50.41 31.23 -5.04
C GLY A 136 -50.88 31.44 -6.49
N ILE A 137 -50.51 30.56 -7.43
CA ILE A 137 -50.97 30.63 -8.82
C ILE A 137 -52.46 30.29 -8.93
N ASP A 138 -52.92 29.27 -8.22
CA ASP A 138 -54.33 28.85 -8.22
C ASP A 138 -55.24 29.94 -7.66
N GLU A 139 -54.79 30.62 -6.60
CA GLU A 139 -55.50 31.76 -6.00
C GLU A 139 -55.58 32.96 -6.96
N ILE A 140 -54.50 33.30 -7.68
CA ILE A 140 -54.51 34.38 -8.70
C ILE A 140 -55.52 34.10 -9.82
N ALA A 141 -55.71 32.83 -10.19
CA ALA A 141 -56.64 32.45 -11.25
C ALA A 141 -58.11 32.67 -10.85
N GLY A 142 -58.42 32.61 -9.54
CA GLY A 142 -59.75 32.87 -9.00
C GLY A 142 -60.00 34.34 -8.70
N GLU A 143 -59.08 35.00 -7.97
CA GLU A 143 -59.18 36.41 -7.60
C GLU A 143 -57.79 36.97 -7.28
N ILE A 144 -57.43 38.13 -7.84
CA ILE A 144 -56.12 38.75 -7.56
C ILE A 144 -56.15 39.35 -6.15
N SER A 145 -55.86 38.52 -5.16
CA SER A 145 -55.67 38.91 -3.78
C SER A 145 -54.20 39.27 -3.51
N GLY A 146 -53.95 40.25 -2.65
CA GLY A 146 -52.58 40.60 -2.23
C GLY A 146 -51.85 39.42 -1.55
N LEU A 147 -52.62 38.46 -1.01
CA LEU A 147 -52.11 37.24 -0.40
C LEU A 147 -51.52 36.29 -1.46
N ALA A 148 -52.17 36.15 -2.62
CA ALA A 148 -51.71 35.30 -3.70
C ALA A 148 -50.34 35.75 -4.26
N VAL A 149 -50.17 37.07 -4.45
CA VAL A 149 -48.90 37.68 -4.85
C VAL A 149 -47.81 37.44 -3.79
N ALA A 150 -48.14 37.57 -2.50
CA ALA A 150 -47.20 37.31 -1.42
C ALA A 150 -46.72 35.84 -1.39
N LEU A 151 -47.62 34.87 -1.58
CA LEU A 151 -47.26 33.45 -1.64
C LEU A 151 -46.31 33.13 -2.80
N ILE A 152 -46.56 33.69 -3.98
CA ILE A 152 -45.66 33.49 -5.14
C ILE A 152 -44.29 34.08 -4.87
N VAL A 153 -44.21 35.29 -4.32
CA VAL A 153 -42.91 35.92 -3.98
C VAL A 153 -42.15 35.07 -2.97
N VAL A 154 -42.82 34.59 -1.92
CA VAL A 154 -42.20 33.70 -0.91
C VAL A 154 -41.71 32.40 -1.56
N GLY A 155 -42.52 31.79 -2.42
CA GLY A 155 -42.15 30.57 -3.16
C GLY A 155 -40.92 30.78 -4.04
N ILE A 156 -40.86 31.88 -4.79
CA ILE A 156 -39.71 32.24 -5.64
C ILE A 156 -38.46 32.48 -4.79
N VAL A 157 -38.58 33.19 -3.66
CA VAL A 157 -37.46 33.43 -2.74
C VAL A 157 -36.92 32.12 -2.18
N MET A 158 -37.79 31.18 -1.76
CA MET A 158 -37.36 29.87 -1.28
C MET A 158 -36.64 29.05 -2.35
N LEU A 159 -37.14 29.07 -3.60
CA LEU A 159 -36.50 28.39 -4.72
C LEU A 159 -35.13 29.02 -5.07
N GLY A 160 -35.04 30.35 -5.05
CA GLY A 160 -33.78 31.08 -5.26
C GLY A 160 -32.77 30.77 -4.16
N PHE A 161 -33.21 30.70 -2.90
CA PHE A 161 -32.36 30.38 -1.77
C PHE A 161 -31.82 28.94 -1.84
N ALA A 162 -32.67 27.98 -2.25
CA ALA A 162 -32.25 26.60 -2.48
C ALA A 162 -31.21 26.47 -3.61
N TRP A 163 -31.25 27.35 -4.60
CA TRP A 163 -30.26 27.43 -5.68
C TRP A 163 -28.93 28.02 -5.21
N PHE A 164 -28.96 29.13 -4.47
CA PHE A 164 -27.74 29.82 -4.02
C PHE A 164 -26.90 28.99 -3.04
N TRP A 165 -27.56 28.18 -2.20
CA TRP A 165 -26.86 27.28 -1.27
C TRP A 165 -26.06 26.18 -1.98
N LYS A 166 -26.27 25.93 -3.28
CA LYS A 166 -25.60 24.86 -4.03
C LYS A 166 -24.15 25.20 -4.44
N THR A 167 -23.76 26.46 -4.43
CA THR A 167 -22.66 26.94 -5.29
C THR A 167 -21.24 26.75 -4.76
N GLU A 168 -21.03 26.27 -3.53
CA GLU A 168 -19.69 26.22 -2.94
C GLU A 168 -18.89 24.92 -3.17
N ARG A 169 -19.42 23.96 -3.95
CA ARG A 169 -18.82 22.60 -4.05
C ARG A 169 -18.18 22.21 -5.37
N SER A 170 -18.05 23.11 -6.33
CA SER A 170 -17.49 22.75 -7.65
C SER A 170 -16.00 23.07 -7.83
N SER A 171 -15.33 23.73 -6.88
CA SER A 171 -13.98 24.30 -7.11
C SER A 171 -12.81 23.50 -6.52
N ASN A 172 -13.03 22.43 -5.76
CA ASN A 172 -11.93 21.76 -5.02
C ASN A 172 -11.58 20.34 -5.50
N ASP A 173 -12.13 19.89 -6.62
CA ASP A 173 -11.80 18.59 -7.24
C ASP A 173 -10.96 18.76 -8.52
N SER A 174 -10.03 19.73 -8.56
CA SER A 174 -9.05 19.90 -9.65
C SER A 174 -7.65 19.51 -9.20
#